data_AF-A0A1M7SN67-F1
#
_entry.id   AF-A0A1M7SN67-F1
#
_cell.length_a   1.000
_cell.length_b   1.000
_cell.length_c   1.000
_cell.angle_alpha   90.00
_cell.angle_beta   90.00
_cell.angle_gamma   90.00
#
_symmetry.space_group_name_H-M   'P 1'
#
loop_
_entity.id
_entity.type
_entity.pdbx_description
1 polymer ?
#
loop_
_entity_poly.entity_id
_entity_poly.type
_entity_poly.pdbx_seq_one_letter_code
_entity_poly.pdbx_strand_id
1 'polypeptide(L)'
;MGRGSVNVAHLVAEAEARGAMFSIRGDRVHVSASKPLPVKLFEALKRRRDDVMEIVAAMPLLDAEGLPCAACIACGGRLFWKAGSLPPEGPGWHCFRCHPPKPGSWHHACSVPVTDEDELRRDLFEERAAILEHDGGLSRARAEALALEDTARILGLSLDAGRRLIDGV
;
A
#
# COMPACT_ATOMS: atom_id res chain seq x y z
N MET A 1 -26.53 -16.98 29.15
CA MET A 1 -25.18 -16.41 29.39
C MET A 1 -24.31 -16.69 28.17
N GLY A 2 -24.30 -15.83 27.15
CA GLY A 2 -23.42 -15.97 25.98
C GLY A 2 -22.35 -14.89 26.00
N ARG A 3 -21.15 -15.19 26.52
CA ARG A 3 -20.00 -14.27 26.41
C ARG A 3 -19.56 -14.23 24.96
N GLY A 4 -19.51 -13.02 24.42
CA GLY A 4 -19.39 -12.72 22.99
C GLY A 4 -18.19 -13.38 22.31
N SER A 5 -18.43 -13.82 21.08
CA SER A 5 -17.36 -14.12 20.13
C SER A 5 -16.49 -12.87 19.98
N VAL A 6 -15.29 -12.89 20.56
CA VAL A 6 -14.34 -11.80 20.35
C VAL A 6 -13.95 -11.82 18.87
N ASN A 7 -14.24 -10.72 18.17
CA ASN A 7 -13.90 -10.55 16.76
C ASN A 7 -12.37 -10.56 16.60
N VAL A 8 -11.83 -11.39 15.72
CA VAL A 8 -10.37 -11.51 15.51
C VAL A 8 -9.75 -10.19 15.08
N ALA A 9 -10.46 -9.37 14.30
CA ALA A 9 -10.01 -8.01 13.95
C ALA A 9 -9.82 -7.12 15.19
N HIS A 10 -10.64 -7.32 16.23
CA HIS A 10 -10.48 -6.61 17.49
C HIS A 10 -9.23 -7.07 18.25
N LEU A 11 -8.89 -8.37 18.21
CA LEU A 11 -7.67 -8.90 18.81
C LEU A 11 -6.41 -8.37 18.11
N VAL A 12 -6.43 -8.32 16.77
CA VAL A 12 -5.33 -7.76 15.97
C VAL A 12 -5.15 -6.27 16.29
N ALA A 13 -6.23 -5.48 16.23
CA ALA A 13 -6.19 -4.06 16.59
C ALA A 13 -5.75 -3.81 18.05
N GLU A 14 -6.17 -4.67 18.99
CA GLU A 14 -5.76 -4.58 20.40
C GLU A 14 -4.25 -4.81 20.57
N ALA A 15 -3.68 -5.73 19.81
CA ALA A 15 -2.24 -6.01 19.81
C ALA A 15 -1.45 -4.89 19.12
N GLU A 16 -1.93 -4.38 17.99
CA GLU A 16 -1.36 -3.25 17.28
C GLU A 16 -1.31 -1.98 18.14
N ALA A 17 -2.39 -1.67 18.86
CA ALA A 17 -2.45 -0.56 19.81
C ALA A 17 -1.43 -0.67 20.96
N ARG A 18 -0.86 -1.86 21.16
CA ARG A 18 0.21 -2.13 22.14
C ARG A 18 1.60 -2.18 21.50
N GLY A 19 1.72 -1.80 20.23
CA GLY A 19 2.97 -1.77 19.47
C GLY A 19 3.36 -3.12 18.88
N ALA A 20 2.41 -4.05 18.71
CA ALA A 20 2.67 -5.26 17.94
C ALA A 20 2.58 -5.00 16.43
N MET A 21 3.49 -5.59 15.70
CA MET A 21 3.56 -5.65 14.25
C MET A 21 3.37 -7.09 13.80
N PHE A 22 2.57 -7.28 12.77
CA PHE A 22 2.30 -8.59 12.19
C PHE A 22 3.02 -8.70 10.84
N SER A 23 3.59 -9.86 10.56
CA SER A 23 4.14 -10.21 9.25
C SER A 23 3.89 -11.68 8.96
N ILE A 24 3.81 -12.06 7.69
CA ILE A 24 3.64 -13.46 7.28
C ILE A 24 4.97 -13.96 6.73
N ARG A 25 5.44 -15.12 7.22
CA ARG A 25 6.58 -15.87 6.65
C ARG A 25 6.15 -17.31 6.44
N GLY A 26 5.94 -17.69 5.18
CA GLY A 26 5.38 -19.01 4.85
C GLY A 26 3.98 -19.18 5.43
N ASP A 27 3.77 -20.23 6.23
CA ASP A 27 2.50 -20.59 6.87
C ASP A 27 2.35 -20.03 8.30
N ARG A 28 3.15 -19.01 8.65
CA ARG A 28 3.22 -18.47 10.02
C ARG A 28 3.02 -16.97 10.06
N VAL A 29 2.22 -16.55 11.03
CA VAL A 29 2.15 -15.16 11.49
C VAL A 29 3.28 -14.91 12.49
N HIS A 30 4.18 -14.01 12.13
CA HIS A 30 5.17 -13.46 13.03
C HIS A 30 4.61 -12.20 13.68
N VAL A 31 4.71 -12.15 15.01
CA VAL A 31 4.32 -10.99 15.81
C VAL A 31 5.60 -10.43 16.44
N SER A 32 5.97 -9.21 16.09
CA SER A 32 7.05 -8.45 16.72
C SER A 32 6.45 -7.35 17.57
N ALA A 33 6.93 -7.12 18.80
CA ALA A 33 6.44 -6.03 19.63
C ALA A 33 7.57 -5.49 20.49
N SER A 34 7.61 -4.16 20.69
CA SER A 34 8.60 -3.51 21.57
C SER A 34 8.41 -3.88 23.04
N LYS A 35 7.20 -4.27 23.44
CA LYS A 35 6.86 -4.85 24.74
C LYS A 35 6.11 -6.17 24.55
N PRO A 36 6.32 -7.16 25.43
CA PRO A 36 5.57 -8.42 25.36
C PRO A 36 4.06 -8.18 25.42
N LEU A 37 3.31 -8.83 24.53
CA LEU A 37 1.85 -8.81 24.58
C LEU A 37 1.33 -9.55 25.82
N PRO A 38 0.20 -9.12 26.40
CA PRO A 38 -0.46 -9.86 27.47
C PRO A 38 -0.71 -11.32 27.05
N VAL A 39 -0.36 -12.27 27.92
CA VAL A 39 -0.46 -13.72 27.63
C VAL A 39 -1.85 -14.11 27.11
N LYS A 40 -2.92 -13.56 27.69
CA LYS A 40 -4.29 -13.83 27.26
C LYS A 40 -4.58 -13.38 25.82
N LEU A 41 -4.02 -12.23 25.41
CA LEU A 41 -4.17 -11.67 24.07
C LEU A 41 -3.38 -12.50 23.06
N PHE A 42 -2.13 -12.83 23.39
CA PHE A 42 -1.29 -13.67 22.54
C PHE A 42 -1.90 -15.06 22.31
N GLU A 43 -2.40 -15.70 23.37
CA GLU A 43 -3.09 -17.00 23.27
C GLU A 43 -4.42 -16.91 22.49
N ALA A 44 -5.13 -15.79 22.56
CA ALA A 44 -6.33 -15.57 21.76
C ALA A 44 -6.01 -15.45 20.26
N LEU A 45 -4.95 -14.71 19.90
CA LEU A 45 -4.45 -14.60 18.53
C LEU A 45 -3.99 -15.97 17.99
N LYS A 46 -3.23 -16.71 18.80
CA LYS A 46 -2.72 -18.04 18.43
C LYS A 46 -3.83 -19.05 18.15
N ARG A 47 -4.91 -19.05 18.95
CA ARG A 47 -6.07 -19.93 18.75
C ARG A 47 -6.85 -19.66 17.45
N ARG A 48 -6.70 -18.45 16.89
CA ARG A 48 -7.39 -17.99 15.69
C ARG A 48 -6.40 -17.67 14.58
N ARG A 49 -5.27 -18.41 14.52
CA ARG A 49 -4.15 -18.16 13.59
C ARG A 49 -4.62 -17.94 12.16
N ASP A 50 -5.51 -18.77 11.64
CA ASP A 50 -5.93 -18.71 10.23
C ASP A 50 -6.70 -17.42 9.93
N ASP A 51 -7.63 -17.04 10.80
CA ASP A 51 -8.32 -15.75 10.73
C ASP A 51 -7.34 -14.56 10.88
N VAL A 52 -6.32 -14.70 11.73
CA VAL A 52 -5.27 -13.68 11.88
C VAL A 52 -4.43 -13.59 10.60
N MET A 53 -4.06 -14.73 9.98
CA MET A 53 -3.36 -14.75 8.70
C MET A 53 -4.18 -14.07 7.62
N GLU A 54 -5.49 -14.33 7.55
CA GLU A 54 -6.38 -13.70 6.57
C GLU A 54 -6.41 -12.18 6.75
N ILE A 55 -6.52 -11.70 7.99
CA ILE A 55 -6.50 -10.27 8.31
C ILE A 55 -5.14 -9.64 7.99
N VAL A 56 -4.03 -10.31 8.33
CA VAL A 56 -2.68 -9.80 8.08
C VAL A 56 -2.34 -9.86 6.58
N ALA A 57 -2.81 -10.86 5.85
CA ALA A 57 -2.65 -10.96 4.40
C ALA A 57 -3.44 -9.87 3.65
N ALA A 58 -4.49 -9.32 4.27
CA ALA A 58 -5.22 -8.17 3.75
C ALA A 58 -4.50 -6.82 3.99
N MET A 59 -3.38 -6.80 4.73
CA MET A 59 -2.57 -5.58 4.92
C MET A 59 -1.74 -5.28 3.66
N PRO A 60 -1.61 -4.01 3.26
CA PRO A 60 -0.80 -3.65 2.10
C PRO A 60 0.69 -3.88 2.35
N LEU A 61 1.42 -4.16 1.27
CA LEU A 61 2.87 -4.02 1.23
C LEU A 61 3.24 -2.55 1.48
N LEU A 62 4.26 -2.32 2.31
CA LEU A 62 4.74 -0.99 2.68
C LEU A 62 6.15 -0.73 2.13
N ASP A 63 6.46 0.51 1.75
CA ASP A 63 7.80 0.99 1.39
C ASP A 63 8.66 1.32 2.63
N ALA A 64 9.84 1.90 2.40
CA ALA A 64 10.79 2.27 3.46
C ALA A 64 10.25 3.38 4.38
N GLU A 65 9.33 4.20 3.85
CA GLU A 65 8.63 5.28 4.53
C GLU A 65 7.37 4.78 5.28
N GLY A 66 7.04 3.50 5.16
CA GLY A 66 5.88 2.89 5.81
C GLY A 66 4.55 3.23 5.12
N LEU A 67 4.59 3.65 3.85
CA LEU A 67 3.44 3.92 3.01
C LEU A 67 3.10 2.68 2.17
N PRO A 68 1.82 2.41 1.87
CA PRO A 68 1.40 1.39 0.93
C PRO A 68 2.08 1.64 -0.42
N CYS A 69 2.72 0.62 -0.96
CA CYS A 69 3.43 0.67 -2.24
C CYS A 69 2.91 -0.33 -3.28
N ALA A 70 1.86 -1.09 -2.93
CA ALA A 70 1.22 -2.02 -3.84
C ALA A 70 -0.32 -1.93 -3.73
N ALA A 71 -1.00 -2.26 -4.83
CA ALA A 71 -2.45 -2.36 -4.84
C ALA A 71 -2.94 -3.40 -3.80
N CYS A 72 -4.16 -3.21 -3.31
CA CYS A 72 -4.77 -4.13 -2.36
C CYS A 72 -4.88 -5.53 -2.97
N ILE A 73 -4.28 -6.52 -2.32
CA ILE A 73 -4.28 -7.92 -2.77
C ILE A 73 -5.71 -8.49 -2.89
N ALA A 74 -6.65 -7.98 -2.08
CA ALA A 74 -8.04 -8.46 -2.08
C ALA A 74 -8.92 -7.88 -3.20
N CYS A 75 -8.75 -6.61 -3.58
CA CYS A 75 -9.67 -5.96 -4.53
C CYS A 75 -9.00 -5.17 -5.66
N GLY A 76 -7.66 -5.16 -5.72
CA GLY A 76 -6.89 -4.31 -6.64
C GLY A 76 -7.00 -2.81 -6.36
N GLY A 77 -7.70 -2.41 -5.29
CA GLY A 77 -7.87 -1.00 -4.93
C GLY A 77 -6.55 -0.35 -4.54
N ARG A 78 -6.33 0.86 -5.03
CA ARG A 78 -5.07 1.62 -4.85
C ARG A 78 -5.18 2.76 -3.86
N LEU A 79 -6.33 2.96 -3.24
CA LEU A 79 -6.48 3.99 -2.20
C LEU A 79 -6.48 3.32 -0.82
N PHE A 80 -5.56 3.77 0.03
CA PHE A 80 -5.46 3.31 1.41
C PHE A 80 -5.67 4.48 2.35
N TRP A 81 -6.22 4.18 3.52
CA TRP A 81 -6.41 5.16 4.58
C TRP A 81 -6.02 4.56 5.93
N LYS A 82 -5.73 5.45 6.86
CA LYS A 82 -5.46 5.12 8.25
C LYS A 82 -6.09 6.19 9.14
N ALA A 83 -6.64 5.80 10.26
CA ALA A 83 -7.09 6.76 11.26
C ALA A 83 -5.87 7.45 11.89
N GLY A 84 -5.82 8.77 11.90
CA GLY A 84 -4.87 9.53 12.72
C GLY A 84 -5.34 9.49 14.16
N SER A 85 -5.13 8.36 14.81
CA SER A 85 -5.16 8.31 16.27
C SER A 85 -3.80 8.69 16.81
N LEU A 86 -3.78 9.44 17.92
CA LEU A 86 -2.59 9.61 18.73
C LEU A 86 -2.28 8.31 19.49
N PRO A 87 -1.00 7.87 19.54
CA PRO A 87 0.16 8.50 18.92
C PRO A 87 0.27 8.22 17.41
N PRO A 88 0.89 9.14 16.62
CA PRO A 88 0.90 9.12 15.14
C PRO A 88 1.61 7.91 14.51
N GLU A 89 2.31 7.13 15.34
CA GLU A 89 3.09 5.95 14.97
C GLU A 89 2.34 4.69 15.44
N GLY A 90 1.39 4.22 14.64
CA GLY A 90 0.68 2.96 14.86
C GLY A 90 0.46 2.21 13.53
N PRO A 91 0.54 0.88 13.47
CA PRO A 91 0.28 0.13 12.22
C PRO A 91 -1.20 0.18 11.83
N GLY A 92 -1.49 -0.02 10.53
CA GLY A 92 -2.87 -0.22 10.03
C GLY A 92 -3.26 0.67 8.85
N TRP A 93 -2.68 0.42 7.67
CA TRP A 93 -3.26 0.92 6.42
C TRP A 93 -4.42 0.02 5.99
N HIS A 94 -5.56 0.63 5.69
CA HIS A 94 -6.77 -0.05 5.27
C HIS A 94 -7.10 0.31 3.84
N CYS A 95 -7.42 -0.70 3.01
CA CYS A 95 -7.94 -0.42 1.68
C CYS A 95 -9.28 0.31 1.80
N PHE A 96 -9.40 1.46 1.14
CA PHE A 96 -10.59 2.29 1.16
C PHE A 96 -11.84 1.54 0.69
N ARG A 97 -11.68 0.59 -0.25
CA ARG A 97 -12.78 -0.17 -0.83
C ARG A 97 -13.19 -1.36 0.04
N CYS A 98 -12.23 -2.13 0.55
CA CYS A 98 -12.53 -3.28 1.41
C CYS A 98 -12.99 -2.86 2.80
N HIS A 99 -12.47 -1.73 3.30
CA HIS A 99 -12.71 -1.24 4.63
C HIS A 99 -12.93 0.27 4.60
N PRO A 100 -14.07 0.76 4.07
CA PRO A 100 -14.32 2.20 4.03
C PRO A 100 -14.35 2.80 5.44
N PRO A 101 -13.81 4.03 5.63
CA PRO A 101 -13.86 4.70 6.92
C PRO A 101 -15.30 4.96 7.35
N LYS A 102 -15.57 4.79 8.64
CA LYS A 102 -16.90 5.08 9.20
C LYS A 102 -17.20 6.58 9.11
N PRO A 103 -18.47 6.98 8.94
CA PRO A 103 -18.86 8.39 9.07
C PRO A 103 -18.35 8.96 10.40
N GLY A 104 -17.61 10.07 10.37
CA GLY A 104 -16.98 10.70 11.53
C GLY A 104 -15.50 10.35 11.78
N SER A 105 -14.96 9.30 11.15
CA SER A 105 -13.52 8.95 11.26
C SER A 105 -12.61 9.90 10.48
N TRP A 106 -13.19 10.68 9.57
CA TRP A 106 -12.47 11.49 8.58
C TRP A 106 -11.69 12.65 9.18
N HIS A 107 -12.15 13.21 10.30
CA HIS A 107 -11.56 14.43 10.87
C HIS A 107 -10.09 14.30 11.24
N HIS A 108 -9.59 13.06 11.36
CA HIS A 108 -8.20 12.77 11.66
C HIS A 108 -7.60 11.70 10.75
N ALA A 109 -8.29 11.24 9.69
CA ALA A 109 -7.73 10.19 8.84
C ALA A 109 -6.68 10.74 7.87
N CYS A 110 -5.62 9.98 7.62
CA CYS A 110 -4.75 10.17 6.45
C CYS A 110 -5.12 9.15 5.38
N SER A 111 -4.99 9.54 4.12
CA SER A 111 -5.16 8.65 2.98
C SER A 111 -4.03 8.85 2.00
N VAL A 112 -3.53 7.75 1.43
CA VAL A 112 -2.50 7.77 0.39
C VAL A 112 -2.95 6.91 -0.77
N PRO A 113 -2.85 7.44 -2.00
CA PRO A 113 -2.92 6.60 -3.18
C PRO A 113 -1.62 5.81 -3.32
N VAL A 114 -1.74 4.57 -3.75
CA VAL A 114 -0.67 3.81 -4.37
C VAL A 114 -0.75 4.13 -5.85
N THR A 115 0.06 5.08 -6.30
CA THR A 115 0.26 5.26 -7.73
C THR A 115 0.86 3.99 -8.31
N ASP A 116 0.38 3.56 -9.47
CA ASP A 116 1.12 2.55 -10.20
C ASP A 116 2.49 3.17 -10.49
N GLU A 117 3.59 2.50 -10.13
CA GLU A 117 4.90 2.99 -10.56
C GLU A 117 4.90 3.19 -12.08
N ASP A 118 4.13 2.38 -12.81
CA ASP A 118 3.93 2.50 -14.26
C ASP A 118 3.09 3.71 -14.67
N GLU A 119 2.22 4.23 -13.81
CA GLU A 119 1.49 5.49 -14.02
C GLU A 119 2.44 6.68 -13.86
N LEU A 120 3.22 6.72 -12.77
CA LEU A 120 4.29 7.71 -12.58
C LEU A 120 5.33 7.71 -13.72
N ARG A 121 5.70 6.51 -14.20
CA ARG A 121 6.64 6.37 -15.32
C ARG A 121 6.02 6.79 -16.66
N ARG A 122 4.71 6.61 -16.85
CA ARG A 122 3.96 7.14 -18.02
C ARG A 122 3.83 8.64 -17.96
N ASP A 123 3.48 9.22 -16.81
CA ASP A 123 3.41 10.67 -16.60
C ASP A 123 4.76 11.32 -16.95
N LEU A 124 5.88 10.72 -16.50
CA LEU A 124 7.22 11.19 -16.84
C LEU A 124 7.46 11.21 -18.37
N PHE A 125 7.02 10.17 -19.09
CA PHE A 125 7.10 10.16 -20.54
C PHE A 125 6.23 11.25 -21.17
N GLU A 126 4.98 11.38 -20.74
CA GLU A 126 4.03 12.34 -21.30
C GLU A 126 4.50 13.79 -21.08
N GLU A 127 4.97 14.12 -19.88
CA GLU A 127 5.53 15.43 -19.57
C GLU A 127 6.76 15.73 -20.44
N ARG A 128 7.69 14.78 -20.60
CA ARG A 128 8.87 14.97 -21.45
C ARG A 128 8.50 15.16 -22.91
N ALA A 129 7.53 14.40 -23.42
CA ALA A 129 7.04 14.55 -24.79
C ALA A 129 6.41 15.94 -24.98
N ALA A 130 5.63 16.42 -24.00
CA ALA A 130 5.03 17.74 -24.04
C ALA A 130 6.07 18.87 -24.00
N ILE A 131 7.12 18.76 -23.17
CA ILE A 131 8.22 19.74 -23.12
C ILE A 131 8.96 19.78 -24.47
N LEU A 132 9.28 18.63 -25.04
CA LEU A 132 9.99 18.56 -26.32
C LEU A 132 9.16 19.08 -27.49
N GLU A 133 7.84 18.89 -27.46
CA GLU A 133 6.90 19.41 -28.45
C GLU A 133 6.72 20.93 -28.32
N HIS A 134 6.32 21.40 -27.14
CA HIS A 134 5.89 22.78 -26.94
C HIS A 134 7.06 23.74 -26.69
N ASP A 135 8.01 23.34 -25.85
CA ASP A 135 9.17 24.18 -25.52
C ASP A 135 10.34 23.91 -26.46
N GLY A 136 10.49 22.66 -26.92
CA GLY A 136 11.53 22.24 -27.87
C GLY A 136 11.17 22.48 -29.34
N GLY A 137 9.90 22.80 -29.65
CA GLY A 137 9.43 23.07 -31.01
C GLY A 137 9.48 21.86 -31.95
N LEU A 138 9.54 20.64 -31.41
CA LEU A 138 9.55 19.41 -32.20
C LEU A 138 8.13 19.00 -32.61
N SER A 139 8.02 18.24 -33.69
CA SER A 139 6.75 17.55 -33.98
C SER A 139 6.45 16.50 -32.91
N ARG A 140 5.17 16.26 -32.63
CA ARG A 140 4.73 15.26 -31.65
C ARG A 140 5.45 13.91 -31.80
N ALA A 141 5.50 13.37 -33.01
CA ALA A 141 6.15 12.09 -33.29
C ALA A 141 7.65 12.10 -32.96
N ARG A 142 8.34 13.23 -33.17
CA ARG A 142 9.77 13.36 -32.84
C ARG A 142 9.98 13.57 -31.33
N ALA A 143 9.10 14.32 -30.69
CA ALA A 143 9.09 14.54 -29.25
C ALA A 143 8.88 13.22 -28.49
N GLU A 144 7.91 12.40 -28.88
CA GLU A 144 7.64 11.09 -28.27
C GLU A 144 8.81 10.11 -28.43
N ALA A 145 9.45 10.07 -29.61
CA ALA A 145 10.60 9.19 -29.83
C ALA A 145 11.76 9.52 -28.86
N LEU A 146 12.07 10.80 -28.70
CA LEU A 146 13.12 11.26 -27.79
C LEU A 146 12.71 11.16 -26.31
N ALA A 147 11.45 11.45 -25.99
CA ALA A 147 10.93 11.32 -24.64
C ALA A 147 11.04 9.87 -24.15
N LEU A 148 10.75 8.88 -25.00
CA LEU A 148 10.92 7.49 -24.64
C LEU A 148 12.40 7.12 -24.41
N GLU A 149 13.31 7.55 -25.28
CA GLU A 149 14.75 7.29 -25.09
C GLU A 149 15.23 7.84 -23.74
N ASP A 150 14.81 9.05 -23.41
CA ASP A 150 15.17 9.67 -22.15
C ASP A 150 14.48 9.05 -20.93
N THR A 151 13.19 8.72 -21.01
CA THR A 151 12.46 8.05 -19.93
C THR A 151 13.07 6.68 -19.66
N ALA A 152 13.38 5.89 -20.70
CA ALA A 152 14.07 4.61 -20.54
C ALA A 152 15.44 4.79 -19.87
N ARG A 153 16.22 5.80 -20.29
CA ARG A 153 17.53 6.12 -19.68
C ARG A 153 17.40 6.53 -18.22
N ILE A 154 16.46 7.38 -17.87
CA ILE A 154 16.24 7.87 -16.49
C ILE A 154 15.83 6.72 -15.56
N LEU A 155 14.99 5.82 -16.04
CA LEU A 155 14.47 4.70 -15.28
C LEU A 155 15.39 3.46 -15.31
N GLY A 156 16.51 3.51 -16.03
CA GLY A 156 17.42 2.37 -16.18
C GLY A 156 16.82 1.19 -16.95
N LEU A 157 15.85 1.45 -17.83
CA LEU A 157 15.15 0.45 -18.63
C LEU A 157 15.80 0.29 -20.01
N SER A 158 15.61 -0.88 -20.63
CA SER A 158 15.83 -1.01 -22.08
C SER A 158 14.74 -0.25 -22.85
N LEU A 159 15.03 0.14 -24.09
CA LEU A 159 14.04 0.81 -24.95
C LEU A 159 12.78 -0.04 -25.14
N ASP A 160 12.91 -1.37 -25.24
CA ASP A 160 11.77 -2.28 -25.37
C ASP A 160 10.94 -2.40 -24.08
N ALA A 161 11.58 -2.27 -22.91
CA ALA A 161 10.88 -2.23 -21.64
C ALA A 161 10.16 -0.88 -21.45
N GLY A 162 10.81 0.23 -21.81
CA GLY A 162 10.18 1.55 -21.81
C GLY A 162 9.00 1.65 -22.79
N ARG A 163 9.12 1.03 -23.97
CA ARG A 163 8.04 0.94 -24.97
C ARG A 163 6.80 0.26 -24.39
N ARG A 164 6.97 -0.93 -23.80
CA ARG A 164 5.89 -1.72 -23.18
C ARG A 164 5.18 -0.96 -22.07
N LEU A 165 5.95 -0.24 -21.26
CA LEU A 165 5.42 0.58 -20.18
C LEU A 165 4.49 1.69 -20.69
N ILE A 166 4.82 2.33 -21.81
CA ILE A 166 4.00 3.37 -22.42
C ILE A 166 2.77 2.77 -23.12
N ASP A 167 2.98 1.68 -23.87
CA ASP A 167 1.92 1.05 -24.68
C ASP A 167 0.90 0.28 -23.82
N GLY A 168 1.23 -0.01 -22.55
CA GLY A 168 0.34 -0.69 -21.61
C GLY A 168 0.16 -2.20 -21.88
N VAL A 169 1.18 -2.86 -22.46
CA VAL A 169 1.17 -4.28 -22.87
C VAL A 169 2.16 -5.12 -22.07
#